data_AF-A0A8T0E8I9-F1
#
_entry.id   AF-A0A8T0E8I9-F1
#
_cell.length_a   1.000
_cell.length_b   1.000
_cell.length_c   1.000
_cell.angle_alpha   90.00
_cell.angle_beta   90.00
_cell.angle_gamma   90.00
#
_symmetry.space_group_name_H-M   'P 1'
#
loop_
_entity.id
_entity.type
_entity.pdbx_description
1 polymer ?
#
loop_
_entity_poly.entity_id
_entity_poly.type
_entity_poly.pdbx_seq_one_letter_code
_entity_poly.pdbx_strand_id
1 'polypeptide(L)'
;MIITIFDGVRMQNLQVLTPSVVEINWPYNFGYEFGDGLGMNQYRHEAADGTGTVKGSYGYRDPLGQYRKVEYVAGVDGFKAFVNSNEAGLSNHAVGDAIYIVRPPPPAAVAQGLRKAAPLK
;
A
#
# COMPACT_ATOMS: atom_id res chain seq x y z
N MET A 1 47.19 10.71 -50.46
CA MET A 1 46.21 9.72 -50.95
C MET A 1 46.33 8.53 -50.00
N ILE A 2 45.66 8.53 -48.83
CA ILE A 2 44.31 7.98 -48.59
C ILE A 2 44.12 6.74 -49.48
N ILE A 3 44.08 5.52 -48.96
CA ILE A 3 42.88 4.90 -48.38
C ILE A 3 43.34 3.61 -47.66
N THR A 4 43.03 3.46 -46.36
CA THR A 4 43.01 2.14 -45.70
C THR A 4 41.57 1.85 -45.34
N ILE A 5 40.94 0.95 -46.11
CA ILE A 5 39.58 0.44 -45.84
C ILE A 5 39.77 -0.71 -44.85
N PHE A 6 39.38 -0.52 -43.60
CA PHE A 6 39.20 -1.65 -42.69
C PHE A 6 37.82 -2.25 -42.96
N ASP A 7 37.84 -3.49 -43.45
CA ASP A 7 36.65 -4.27 -43.76
C ASP A 7 35.71 -4.37 -42.56
N GLY A 8 34.43 -4.12 -42.85
CA GLY A 8 33.38 -4.00 -41.86
C GLY A 8 33.10 -5.30 -41.13
N VAL A 9 33.33 -5.29 -39.81
CA VAL A 9 32.59 -6.15 -38.90
C VAL A 9 31.20 -5.54 -38.75
N ARG A 10 30.21 -6.10 -39.45
CA ARG A 10 28.81 -5.81 -39.16
C ARG A 10 28.46 -6.41 -37.81
N MET A 11 28.27 -5.57 -36.80
CA MET A 11 27.65 -5.96 -35.53
C MET A 11 26.16 -6.24 -35.75
N GLN A 12 25.84 -7.38 -36.36
CA GLN A 12 24.47 -7.87 -36.44
C GLN A 12 24.17 -8.67 -35.17
N ASN A 13 23.16 -8.21 -34.45
CA ASN A 13 22.44 -8.93 -33.40
C ASN A 13 23.25 -9.29 -32.14
N LEU A 14 23.56 -8.27 -31.32
CA LEU A 14 23.65 -8.51 -29.89
C LEU A 14 22.22 -8.57 -29.34
N GLN A 15 21.57 -9.72 -29.50
CA GLN A 15 20.35 -10.01 -28.77
C GLN A 15 20.76 -10.14 -27.30
N VAL A 16 20.53 -9.09 -26.52
CA VAL A 16 20.73 -9.12 -25.07
C VAL A 16 19.74 -10.15 -24.53
N LEU A 17 20.18 -11.40 -24.43
CA LEU A 17 19.45 -12.47 -23.75
C LEU A 17 19.55 -12.20 -22.25
N THR A 18 18.84 -11.18 -21.75
CA THR A 18 18.56 -11.14 -20.32
C THR A 18 17.71 -12.37 -20.04
N PRO A 19 18.16 -13.34 -19.22
CA PRO A 19 17.24 -14.35 -18.74
C PRO A 19 16.08 -13.61 -18.07
N SER A 20 14.85 -14.02 -18.36
CA SER A 20 13.69 -13.59 -17.58
C SER A 20 14.02 -13.88 -16.12
N VAL A 21 14.23 -12.84 -15.32
CA VAL A 21 14.46 -12.97 -13.89
C VAL A 21 13.20 -13.61 -13.32
N VAL A 22 13.29 -14.88 -12.96
CA VAL A 22 12.23 -15.54 -12.20
C VAL A 22 12.26 -14.89 -10.82
N GLU A 23 11.31 -14.01 -10.55
CA GLU A 23 11.11 -13.45 -9.22
C GLU A 23 10.62 -14.57 -8.30
N ILE A 24 11.50 -15.06 -7.43
CA ILE A 24 11.13 -16.06 -6.44
C ILE A 24 10.53 -15.33 -5.24
N ASN A 25 9.20 -15.31 -5.20
CA ASN A 25 8.45 -14.80 -4.07
C ASN A 25 8.40 -15.85 -2.96
N TRP A 26 9.10 -15.59 -1.86
CA TRP A 26 9.05 -16.48 -0.70
C TRP A 26 7.80 -16.21 0.13
N PRO A 27 7.02 -17.26 0.49
CA PRO A 27 5.90 -17.08 1.38
C PRO A 27 6.40 -16.62 2.76
N TYR A 28 5.64 -15.74 3.40
CA TYR A 28 5.92 -15.28 4.75
C TYR A 28 4.63 -14.94 5.48
N ASN A 29 4.74 -14.89 6.80
CA ASN A 29 3.73 -14.31 7.67
C ASN A 29 4.42 -13.31 8.59
N PHE A 30 3.83 -12.13 8.71
CA PHE A 30 4.31 -11.07 9.57
C PHE A 30 3.14 -10.49 10.34
N GLY A 31 3.34 -10.21 11.62
CA GLY A 31 2.35 -9.47 12.37
C GLY A 31 2.82 -9.00 13.74
N TYR A 32 2.11 -8.01 14.27
CA TYR A 32 2.24 -7.53 15.63
C TYR A 32 0.90 -6.97 16.12
N GLU A 33 0.76 -6.95 17.43
CA GLU A 33 -0.32 -6.25 18.13
C GLU A 33 0.29 -5.51 19.32
N PHE A 34 -0.17 -4.29 19.55
CA PHE A 34 0.27 -3.44 20.66
C PHE A 34 -0.94 -2.73 21.27
N GLY A 35 -0.94 -2.62 22.59
CA GLY A 35 -1.86 -1.76 23.33
C GLY A 35 -1.18 -1.23 24.58
N ASP A 36 -1.44 0.04 24.91
CA ASP A 36 -0.84 0.72 26.06
C ASP A 36 -1.63 0.53 27.37
N GLY A 37 -2.81 -0.10 27.32
CA GLY A 37 -3.72 -0.25 28.44
C GLY A 37 -4.51 1.03 28.81
N LEU A 38 -4.26 2.15 28.12
CA LEU A 38 -4.92 3.43 28.29
C LEU A 38 -5.93 3.75 27.16
N GLY A 39 -6.15 2.79 26.26
CA GLY A 39 -7.13 2.87 25.18
C GLY A 39 -6.52 3.02 23.80
N MET A 40 -5.19 3.20 23.68
CA MET A 40 -4.51 3.06 22.39
C MET A 40 -4.32 1.59 22.07
N ASN A 41 -4.66 1.20 20.84
CA ASN A 41 -4.23 -0.06 20.26
C ASN A 41 -3.81 0.12 18.80
N GLN A 42 -2.91 -0.74 18.34
CA GLN A 42 -2.48 -0.83 16.95
C GLN A 42 -2.11 -2.27 16.61
N TYR A 43 -2.28 -2.63 15.34
CA TYR A 43 -1.92 -3.95 14.86
C TYR A 43 -1.55 -3.92 13.38
N ARG A 44 -0.81 -4.94 12.96
CA ARG A 44 -0.64 -5.32 11.56
C ARG A 44 -0.56 -6.82 11.45
N HIS A 45 -1.21 -7.38 10.43
CA HIS A 45 -1.08 -8.76 10.01
C HIS A 45 -0.94 -8.79 8.50
N GLU A 46 0.02 -9.54 7.98
CA GLU A 46 0.35 -9.63 6.56
C GLU A 46 0.87 -11.02 6.23
N ALA A 47 0.44 -11.56 5.08
CA ALA A 47 0.91 -12.82 4.56
C ALA A 47 1.14 -12.75 3.05
N ALA A 48 2.22 -13.40 2.60
CA ALA A 48 2.45 -13.69 1.19
C ALA A 48 2.38 -15.21 0.98
N ASP A 49 1.71 -15.63 -0.09
CA ASP A 49 1.52 -17.05 -0.42
C ASP A 49 2.56 -17.60 -1.41
N GLY A 50 3.56 -16.79 -1.76
CA GLY A 50 4.60 -17.14 -2.73
C GLY A 50 4.18 -16.99 -4.19
N THR A 51 2.94 -16.56 -4.48
CA THR A 51 2.48 -16.24 -5.84
C THR A 51 2.89 -14.82 -6.28
N GLY A 52 3.49 -14.04 -5.38
CA GLY A 52 3.67 -12.59 -5.54
C GLY A 52 2.49 -11.77 -5.02
N THR A 53 1.44 -12.43 -4.51
CA THR A 53 0.32 -11.76 -3.84
C THR A 53 0.60 -11.62 -2.35
N VAL A 54 0.44 -10.40 -1.83
CA VAL A 54 0.46 -10.08 -0.40
C VAL A 54 -0.94 -9.67 0.03
N LYS A 55 -1.44 -10.22 1.13
CA LYS A 55 -2.72 -9.83 1.74
C LYS A 55 -2.47 -9.45 3.18
N GLY A 56 -3.15 -8.41 3.65
CA GLY A 56 -3.03 -8.04 5.04
C GLY A 56 -4.06 -7.04 5.52
N SER A 57 -3.93 -6.72 6.79
CA SER A 57 -4.65 -5.62 7.40
C SER A 57 -3.79 -4.93 8.44
N TYR A 58 -4.03 -3.63 8.62
CA TYR A 58 -3.48 -2.88 9.73
C TYR A 58 -4.55 -1.94 10.27
N GLY A 59 -4.37 -1.53 11.52
CA GLY A 59 -5.28 -0.58 12.10
C GLY A 59 -4.79 -0.05 13.43
N TYR A 60 -5.48 0.98 13.89
CA TYR A 60 -5.30 1.55 15.21
C TYR A 60 -6.63 2.06 15.75
N ARG A 61 -6.69 2.20 17.07
CA ARG A 61 -7.73 2.95 17.77
C ARG A 61 -7.10 3.76 18.88
N ASP A 62 -7.57 4.99 19.06
CA ASP A 62 -7.14 5.85 20.15
C ASP A 62 -8.10 5.85 21.35
N PRO A 63 -7.72 6.42 22.51
CA PRO A 63 -8.56 6.53 23.70
C PRO A 63 -9.82 7.35 23.50
N LEU A 64 -9.86 8.22 22.48
CA LEU A 64 -11.03 9.02 22.12
C LEU A 64 -11.99 8.23 21.20
N GLY A 65 -11.62 7.02 20.80
CA GLY A 65 -12.39 6.12 19.95
C GLY A 65 -12.28 6.42 18.46
N GLN A 66 -11.34 7.27 18.05
CA GLN A 66 -10.96 7.43 16.65
C GLN A 66 -10.18 6.17 16.22
N TYR A 67 -10.43 5.70 15.00
CA TYR A 67 -9.80 4.50 14.49
C TYR A 67 -9.63 4.56 12.97
N ARG A 68 -8.68 3.77 12.49
CA ARG A 68 -8.58 3.35 11.09
C ARG A 68 -8.38 1.84 11.06
N LYS A 69 -9.11 1.18 10.16
CA LYS A 69 -8.89 -0.21 9.76
C LYS A 69 -8.66 -0.22 8.25
N VAL A 70 -7.57 -0.82 7.81
CA VAL A 70 -7.25 -1.00 6.39
C VAL A 70 -7.10 -2.48 6.12
N GLU A 71 -7.82 -2.96 5.11
CA GLU A 71 -7.66 -4.29 4.52
C GLU A 71 -7.09 -4.08 3.12
N TYR A 72 -6.08 -4.86 2.73
CA TYR A 72 -5.40 -4.66 1.45
C TYR A 72 -4.96 -5.95 0.78
N VAL A 73 -4.82 -5.86 -0.54
CA VAL A 73 -4.18 -6.85 -1.40
C VAL A 73 -3.16 -6.12 -2.28
N ALA A 74 -1.95 -6.64 -2.37
CA ALA A 74 -0.93 -6.20 -3.31
C ALA A 74 -0.55 -7.37 -4.22
N GLY A 75 -0.53 -7.14 -5.52
CA GLY A 75 -0.14 -8.16 -6.49
C GLY A 75 0.12 -7.54 -7.85
N VAL A 76 -0.06 -8.33 -8.92
CA VAL A 76 0.19 -7.91 -10.31
C VAL A 76 -0.65 -6.69 -10.73
N ASP A 77 -1.85 -6.53 -10.16
CA ASP A 77 -2.76 -5.40 -10.44
C ASP A 77 -2.50 -4.18 -9.53
N GLY A 78 -1.35 -4.13 -8.85
CA GLY A 78 -0.98 -3.08 -7.91
C GLY A 78 -1.54 -3.27 -6.51
N PHE A 79 -1.50 -2.19 -5.72
CA PHE A 79 -1.98 -2.16 -4.34
C PHE A 79 -3.43 -1.67 -4.28
N LYS A 80 -4.31 -2.47 -3.68
CA LYS A 80 -5.73 -2.15 -3.49
C LYS A 80 -6.08 -2.17 -2.02
N ALA A 81 -6.83 -1.18 -1.56
CA ALA A 81 -7.15 -1.02 -0.13
C ALA A 81 -8.62 -0.68 0.12
N PHE A 82 -9.17 -1.30 1.16
CA PHE A 82 -10.44 -0.94 1.74
C PHE A 82 -10.20 -0.31 3.13
N VAL A 83 -10.55 0.96 3.27
CA VAL A 83 -10.34 1.76 4.47
C VAL A 83 -11.67 1.98 5.17
N ASN A 84 -11.80 1.44 6.38
CA ASN A 84 -12.88 1.77 7.30
C ASN A 84 -12.33 2.69 8.39
N SER A 85 -12.84 3.91 8.50
CA SER A 85 -12.32 4.92 9.43
C SER A 85 -13.44 5.75 10.06
N ASN A 86 -13.17 6.40 11.18
CA ASN A 86 -13.97 7.52 11.69
C ASN A 86 -13.07 8.72 12.01
N GLU A 87 -11.95 8.85 11.30
CA GLU A 87 -11.04 9.98 11.50
C GLU A 87 -11.71 11.29 11.10
N ALA A 88 -11.60 12.28 11.98
CA ALA A 88 -12.11 13.60 11.72
C ALA A 88 -11.29 14.23 10.58
N GLY A 89 -11.96 14.63 9.51
CA GLY A 89 -11.29 15.12 8.29
C GLY A 89 -11.30 14.15 7.13
N LEU A 90 -11.93 12.99 7.29
CA LEU A 90 -12.26 12.10 6.18
C LEU A 90 -13.74 12.17 5.78
N SER A 91 -14.00 11.82 4.52
CA SER A 91 -15.32 11.64 3.93
C SER A 91 -15.33 10.36 3.10
N ASN A 92 -16.51 9.85 2.76
CA ASN A 92 -16.60 8.72 1.83
C ASN A 92 -16.09 9.15 0.45
N HIS A 93 -15.10 8.45 -0.07
CA HIS A 93 -14.57 8.67 -1.42
C HIS A 93 -13.79 7.45 -1.90
N ALA A 94 -13.49 7.42 -3.19
CA ALA A 94 -12.53 6.52 -3.79
C ALA A 94 -11.41 7.35 -4.42
N VAL A 95 -10.16 6.95 -4.19
CA VAL A 95 -8.97 7.63 -4.74
C VAL A 95 -7.93 6.58 -5.12
N GLY A 96 -7.52 6.58 -6.39
CA GLY A 96 -6.74 5.47 -6.94
C GLY A 96 -7.47 4.13 -6.74
N ASP A 97 -6.75 3.14 -6.23
CA ASP A 97 -7.26 1.80 -5.88
C ASP A 97 -7.69 1.68 -4.39
N ALA A 98 -7.94 2.80 -3.71
CA ALA A 98 -8.38 2.83 -2.32
C ALA A 98 -9.83 3.30 -2.18
N ILE A 99 -10.63 2.55 -1.42
CA ILE A 99 -12.03 2.88 -1.10
C ILE A 99 -12.13 3.26 0.38
N TYR A 100 -12.68 4.44 0.66
CA TYR A 100 -12.88 4.93 2.02
C TYR A 100 -14.36 4.88 2.42
N ILE A 101 -14.65 4.12 3.49
CA ILE A 101 -15.92 4.12 4.20
C ILE A 101 -15.70 4.76 5.57
N VAL A 102 -16.21 5.98 5.71
CA VAL A 102 -15.99 6.85 6.85
C VAL A 102 -17.26 6.97 7.68
N ARG A 103 -17.16 6.62 8.96
CA ARG A 103 -18.21 6.80 9.97
C ARG A 103 -18.04 8.16 10.68
N PRO A 104 -19.09 8.69 11.33
CA PRO A 104 -18.97 9.93 12.09
C PRO A 104 -17.82 9.88 13.12
N PRO A 105 -16.99 10.91 13.20
CA PRO A 105 -15.89 10.97 14.16
C PRO A 105 -16.40 11.10 15.61
N PRO A 106 -15.61 10.68 16.61
CA PRO A 106 -15.92 10.95 18.01
C PRO A 106 -16.00 12.46 18.27
N PRO A 107 -16.91 12.93 19.14
CA PRO A 107 -17.02 14.36 19.47
C PRO A 107 -15.71 14.97 19.96
N ALA A 108 -14.93 14.22 20.74
CA ALA A 108 -13.63 14.66 21.25
C ALA A 108 -12.60 14.91 20.13
N ALA A 109 -12.60 14.08 19.08
CA ALA A 109 -11.73 14.27 17.93
C ALA A 109 -12.10 15.53 17.14
N VAL A 110 -13.39 15.84 17.00
CA VAL A 110 -13.86 17.07 16.36
C VAL A 110 -13.49 18.31 17.20
N ALA A 111 -13.64 18.22 18.53
CA ALA A 111 -13.32 19.30 19.45
C ALA A 111 -11.82 19.68 19.46
N GLN A 112 -10.94 18.73 19.13
CA GLN A 112 -9.49 18.97 18.97
C GLN A 112 -9.12 19.73 17.69
N GLY A 113 -10.08 20.15 16.87
CA GLY A 113 -9.82 20.92 15.65
C GLY A 113 -9.36 20.08 14.46
N LEU A 114 -9.47 18.75 14.54
CA LEU A 114 -9.39 17.87 13.38
C LEU A 114 -10.62 18.16 12.51
N ARG A 115 -10.40 18.94 11.45
CA ARG A 115 -11.46 19.60 10.67
C ARG A 115 -12.36 18.58 10.00
N LYS A 116 -13.63 18.91 9.76
CA LYS A 116 -14.52 18.10 8.90
C LYS A 116 -13.95 18.07 7.46
N ALA A 117 -13.90 16.91 6.82
CA ALA A 117 -13.37 16.78 5.46
C ALA A 117 -14.19 17.62 4.48
N ALA A 118 -13.53 18.40 3.63
CA ALA A 118 -14.14 18.87 2.40
C ALA A 118 -14.26 17.69 1.41
N PRO A 119 -15.31 17.60 0.59
CA PRO A 119 -15.37 16.61 -0.49
C PRO A 119 -14.20 16.87 -1.46
N LEU A 120 -13.48 15.79 -1.81
CA LEU A 120 -12.47 15.83 -2.86
C LEU A 120 -13.18 15.97 -4.22
N LYS A 121 -12.70 16.89 -5.05
CA LYS A 121 -13.21 17.17 -6.40
C LYS A 121 -12.81 16.08 -7.38
#